data_AF-A0A7V4M3D6-F1
#
_entry.id   AF-A0A7V4M3D6-F1
#
_cell.length_a   1.000
_cell.length_b   1.000
_cell.length_c   1.000
_cell.angle_alpha   90.00
_cell.angle_beta   90.00
_cell.angle_gamma   90.00
#
_symmetry.space_group_name_H-M   'P 1'
#
loop_
_entity.id
_entity.type
_entity.pdbx_description
1 polymer ?
#
loop_
_entity_poly.entity_id
_entity_poly.type
_entity_poly.pdbx_seq_one_letter_code
_entity_poly.pdbx_strand_id
1 'polypeptide(L)'
;MPFRLFHDLFPEVAERETRSVILPLAQYGLPAGGYAFKEMFCDEPGCDCRRAFFWVDASFREGPEAVIAWGWEDLAFYERWIEYGDKSDARELIGPILNPLSPATELAPHLLKLFR
;
A
#
# COMPACT_ATOMS: atom_id res chain seq x y z
N MET A 1 10.46 8.03 8.14
CA MET A 1 9.02 7.77 8.03
C MET A 1 8.70 6.30 8.24
N PRO A 2 8.60 5.86 9.50
CA PRO A 2 7.89 4.62 9.82
C PRO A 2 6.43 4.70 9.36
N PHE A 3 5.92 3.59 8.86
CA PHE A 3 4.51 3.36 8.60
C PHE A 3 4.09 2.19 9.47
N ARG A 4 2.95 2.32 10.16
CA ARG A 4 2.38 1.25 10.99
C ARG A 4 1.06 0.77 10.43
N LEU A 5 0.77 -0.51 10.65
CA LEU A 5 -0.54 -1.07 10.36
C LEU A 5 -1.59 -0.37 11.19
N PHE A 6 -2.68 0.05 10.54
CA PHE A 6 -3.84 0.59 11.22
C PHE A 6 -4.41 -0.42 12.23
N HIS A 7 -4.32 -1.71 11.90
CA HIS A 7 -4.73 -2.83 12.74
C HIS A 7 -3.95 -2.93 14.06
N ASP A 8 -2.71 -2.44 14.13
CA ASP A 8 -1.93 -2.46 15.38
C ASP A 8 -2.44 -1.42 16.39
N LEU A 9 -3.11 -0.38 15.90
CA LEU A 9 -3.60 0.74 16.71
C LEU A 9 -5.11 0.66 16.95
N PHE A 10 -5.87 0.21 15.96
CA PHE A 10 -7.34 0.16 15.96
C PHE A 10 -7.86 -1.18 15.42
N PRO A 11 -7.57 -2.31 16.10
CA PRO A 11 -7.86 -3.64 15.59
C PRO A 11 -9.34 -3.84 15.23
N GLU A 12 -10.27 -3.48 16.11
CA GLU A 12 -11.71 -3.65 15.87
C GLU A 12 -12.23 -2.87 14.66
N VAL A 13 -11.68 -1.67 14.43
CA VAL A 13 -12.07 -0.82 13.29
C VAL A 13 -11.45 -1.38 12.02
N ALA A 14 -10.15 -1.74 12.07
CA ALA A 14 -9.44 -2.33 10.95
C ALA A 14 -10.10 -3.64 10.49
N GLU A 15 -10.47 -4.55 11.40
CA GLU A 15 -11.16 -5.80 11.05
C GLU A 15 -12.49 -5.57 10.32
N ARG A 16 -13.23 -4.52 10.68
CA ARG A 16 -14.51 -4.17 10.04
C ARG A 16 -14.33 -3.45 8.70
N GLU A 17 -13.25 -2.70 8.54
CA GLU A 17 -13.09 -1.74 7.44
C GLU A 17 -12.10 -2.19 6.36
N THR A 18 -11.15 -3.08 6.70
CA THR A 18 -10.20 -3.64 5.73
C THR A 18 -10.96 -4.27 4.57
N ARG A 19 -10.57 -3.87 3.36
CA ARG A 19 -11.16 -4.38 2.12
C ARG A 19 -10.36 -5.57 1.63
N SER A 20 -11.08 -6.56 1.14
CA SER A 20 -10.50 -7.74 0.53
C SER A 20 -11.15 -8.04 -0.81
N VAL A 21 -10.37 -8.67 -1.69
CA VAL A 21 -10.85 -9.20 -2.97
C VAL A 21 -10.75 -10.71 -2.91
N ILE A 22 -11.86 -11.39 -3.22
CA ILE A 22 -11.89 -12.85 -3.31
C ILE A 22 -11.86 -13.25 -4.78
N LEU A 23 -10.82 -13.99 -5.18
CA LEU A 23 -10.69 -14.58 -6.49
C LEU A 23 -11.11 -16.05 -6.42
N PRO A 24 -12.29 -16.44 -6.95
CA PRO A 24 -12.75 -17.83 -6.89
C PRO A 24 -11.94 -18.76 -7.80
N LEU A 25 -11.28 -18.21 -8.82
CA LEU A 25 -10.43 -18.90 -9.79
C LEU A 25 -9.18 -18.06 -10.03
N ALA A 26 -8.11 -18.68 -10.55
CA ALA A 26 -6.92 -17.95 -10.94
C ALA A 26 -7.23 -16.97 -12.08
N GLN A 27 -6.98 -15.67 -11.86
CA GLN A 27 -7.28 -14.61 -12.81
C GLN A 27 -6.32 -13.43 -12.63
N TYR A 28 -6.12 -12.63 -13.68
CA TYR A 28 -5.21 -11.48 -13.68
C TYR A 28 -3.73 -11.79 -13.37
N GLY A 29 -3.33 -13.07 -13.47
CA GLY A 29 -2.01 -13.55 -13.05
C GLY A 29 -1.90 -13.81 -11.54
N LEU A 30 -3.02 -13.84 -10.83
CA LEU A 30 -3.12 -14.16 -9.41
C LEU A 30 -3.77 -15.53 -9.23
N PRO A 31 -3.29 -16.35 -8.27
CA PRO A 31 -3.99 -17.57 -7.84
C PRO A 31 -5.41 -17.31 -7.33
N ALA A 32 -6.21 -18.37 -7.23
CA ALA A 32 -7.46 -18.31 -6.47
C ALA A 32 -7.14 -18.09 -4.99
N GLY A 33 -7.88 -17.21 -4.32
CA GLY A 33 -7.62 -16.85 -2.93
C GLY A 33 -8.24 -15.52 -2.53
N GLY A 34 -8.18 -15.22 -1.24
CA GLY A 34 -8.50 -13.91 -0.70
C GLY A 34 -7.25 -13.04 -0.62
N TYR A 35 -7.40 -11.77 -1.00
CA TYR A 35 -6.34 -10.76 -0.92
C TYR A 35 -6.84 -9.62 -0.04
N ALA A 36 -6.25 -9.46 1.15
CA ALA A 36 -6.64 -8.43 2.10
C ALA A 36 -5.69 -7.23 2.01
N PHE A 37 -6.22 -6.03 1.82
CA PHE A 37 -5.45 -4.80 1.67
C PHE A 37 -5.44 -4.06 3.02
N LYS A 38 -4.48 -4.41 3.89
CA LYS A 38 -4.38 -3.83 5.23
C LYS A 38 -3.72 -2.46 5.17
N GLU A 39 -4.41 -1.43 5.63
CA GLU A 39 -3.90 -0.06 5.60
C GLU A 39 -2.75 0.16 6.58
N MET A 40 -1.76 0.93 6.14
CA MET A 40 -0.66 1.44 6.92
C MET A 40 -0.57 2.97 6.77
N PHE A 41 -0.35 3.65 7.88
CA PHE A 41 -0.24 5.11 7.94
C PHE A 41 1.06 5.55 8.60
N CYS A 42 1.54 6.73 8.26
CA CYS A 42 2.71 7.31 8.91
C CYS A 42 2.38 7.66 10.37
N ASP A 43 3.21 7.18 11.30
CA ASP A 43 3.09 7.47 12.73
C ASP A 43 4.14 8.50 13.22
N GLU A 44 4.81 9.18 12.28
CA GLU A 44 5.78 10.24 12.58
C GLU A 44 5.06 11.53 13.02
N PRO A 45 5.29 12.02 14.25
CA PRO A 45 4.60 13.22 14.75
C PRO A 45 4.85 14.45 13.85
N GLY A 46 3.76 15.08 13.41
CA GLY A 46 3.83 16.29 12.56
C GLY A 46 4.02 16.01 11.07
N CYS A 47 4.13 14.75 10.65
CA CYS A 47 4.24 14.40 9.24
C CYS A 47 2.87 14.47 8.54
N ASP A 48 2.73 15.36 7.55
CA ASP A 48 1.57 15.44 6.65
C ASP A 48 1.91 14.78 5.30
N CYS A 49 2.39 13.54 5.31
CA CYS A 49 2.81 12.88 4.07
C CYS A 49 1.68 12.65 3.06
N ARG A 50 0.42 12.66 3.52
CA ARG A 50 -0.78 12.41 2.72
C ARG A 50 -0.69 11.17 1.83
N ARG A 51 -0.13 10.12 2.43
CA ARG A 51 0.08 8.81 1.82
C ARG A 51 -0.47 7.72 2.73
N ALA A 52 -1.03 6.70 2.10
CA ALA A 52 -1.38 5.43 2.73
C ALA A 52 -0.59 4.33 2.03
N PHE A 53 -0.18 3.32 2.79
CA PHE A 53 0.42 2.11 2.23
C PHE A 53 -0.52 0.95 2.49
N PHE A 54 -0.49 -0.07 1.65
CA PHE A 54 -1.33 -1.25 1.77
C PHE A 54 -0.45 -2.48 1.84
N TRP A 55 -0.48 -3.16 2.97
CA TRP A 55 0.12 -4.47 3.17
C TRP A 55 -0.84 -5.52 2.67
N VAL A 56 -0.52 -6.15 1.54
CA VAL A 56 -1.44 -7.06 0.84
C VAL A 56 -1.11 -8.50 1.23
N ASP A 57 -1.93 -9.11 2.09
CA ASP A 57 -1.79 -10.52 2.45
C ASP A 57 -2.64 -11.40 1.53
N ALA A 58 -2.11 -12.58 1.19
CA ALA A 58 -2.87 -13.64 0.54
C ALA A 58 -3.37 -14.68 1.56
N SER A 59 -4.56 -15.24 1.34
CA SER A 59 -5.15 -16.23 2.25
C SER A 59 -4.44 -17.59 2.27
N PHE A 60 -3.47 -17.82 1.39
CA PHE A 60 -2.82 -19.13 1.18
C PHE A 60 -1.34 -19.19 1.57
N ARG A 61 -0.73 -18.07 1.96
CA ARG A 61 0.63 -18.05 2.53
C ARG A 61 0.80 -16.91 3.53
N GLU A 62 1.79 -17.04 4.40
CA GLU A 62 2.13 -16.01 5.39
C GLU A 62 2.97 -14.89 4.77
N GLY A 63 2.74 -13.67 5.26
CA GLY A 63 3.46 -12.48 4.83
C GLY A 63 2.83 -11.77 3.62
N PRO A 64 3.32 -10.57 3.30
CA PRO A 64 2.74 -9.75 2.26
C PRO A 64 3.18 -10.25 0.89
N GLU A 65 2.24 -10.25 -0.02
CA GLU A 65 2.50 -10.40 -1.45
C GLU A 65 3.02 -9.12 -2.08
N ALA A 66 2.57 -7.98 -1.56
CA ALA A 66 2.94 -6.66 -2.04
C ALA A 66 2.77 -5.63 -0.92
N VAL A 67 3.56 -4.57 -1.01
CA VAL A 67 3.26 -3.30 -0.35
C VAL A 67 3.03 -2.24 -1.41
N ILE A 68 1.80 -1.73 -1.47
CA ILE A 68 1.40 -0.70 -2.43
C ILE A 68 1.33 0.63 -1.70
N ALA A 69 2.09 1.63 -2.13
CA ALA A 69 1.94 3.00 -1.65
C ALA A 69 0.91 3.75 -2.52
N TRP A 70 0.14 4.64 -1.89
CA TRP A 70 -0.80 5.53 -2.56
C TRP A 70 -0.70 6.93 -1.98
N GLY A 71 -0.40 7.90 -2.82
CA GLY A 71 -0.55 9.31 -2.49
C GLY A 71 -1.70 9.97 -3.26
N TRP A 72 -2.48 10.79 -2.58
CA TRP A 72 -3.69 11.41 -3.16
C TRP A 72 -3.55 12.89 -3.51
N GLU A 73 -2.44 13.53 -3.13
CA GLU A 73 -2.16 14.92 -3.49
C GLU A 73 -1.55 15.08 -4.88
N ASP A 74 -1.51 16.34 -5.34
CA ASP A 74 -0.90 16.72 -6.60
C ASP A 74 0.64 16.79 -6.54
N LEU A 75 1.24 16.98 -7.72
CA LEU A 75 2.69 17.09 -7.86
C LEU A 75 3.26 18.28 -7.07
N ALA A 76 2.57 19.41 -7.05
CA ALA A 76 3.07 20.60 -6.40
C ALA A 76 3.15 20.41 -4.87
N PHE A 77 2.21 19.66 -4.29
CA PHE A 77 2.28 19.23 -2.90
C PHE A 77 3.53 18.41 -2.63
N TYR A 78 3.75 17.33 -3.39
CA TYR A 78 4.89 16.43 -3.15
C TYR A 78 6.24 17.09 -3.44
N GLU A 79 6.34 17.98 -4.43
CA GLU A 79 7.55 18.78 -4.69
C GLU A 79 7.91 19.76 -3.55
N ARG A 80 6.92 20.17 -2.74
CA ARG A 80 7.14 20.97 -1.52
C ARG A 80 7.42 20.10 -0.30
N TRP A 81 6.76 18.95 -0.22
CA TRP A 81 6.87 18.04 0.92
C TRP A 81 8.19 17.26 0.95
N ILE A 82 8.78 16.93 -0.19
CA ILE A 82 10.13 16.37 -0.25
C ILE A 82 11.14 17.47 0.14
N GLU A 83 11.52 17.49 1.42
CA GLU A 83 12.55 18.41 1.94
C GLU A 83 13.96 18.00 1.50
N TYR A 84 14.21 16.69 1.40
CA TYR A 84 15.50 16.10 1.04
C TYR A 84 15.30 15.00 -0.02
N GLY A 85 16.01 15.07 -1.14
CA GLY A 85 15.89 14.12 -2.26
C GLY A 85 15.82 14.84 -3.60
N ASP A 86 15.70 14.06 -4.69
CA ASP A 86 15.43 14.63 -6.01
C ASP A 86 13.93 14.93 -6.12
N LYS A 87 13.57 16.17 -6.45
CA LYS A 87 12.16 16.54 -6.67
C LYS A 87 11.55 15.81 -7.86
N SER A 88 12.37 15.25 -8.75
CA SER A 88 11.90 14.41 -9.83
C SER A 88 11.15 13.17 -9.33
N ASP A 89 11.43 12.71 -8.10
CA ASP A 89 10.76 11.58 -7.43
C ASP A 89 9.32 11.90 -7.01
N ALA A 90 8.93 13.17 -6.95
CA ALA A 90 7.60 13.61 -6.50
C ALA A 90 6.47 13.00 -7.35
N ARG A 91 6.73 12.71 -8.63
CA ARG A 91 5.74 12.05 -9.50
C ARG A 91 5.45 10.61 -9.08
N GLU A 92 6.43 9.90 -8.54
CA GLU A 92 6.25 8.52 -8.09
C GLU A 92 5.42 8.42 -6.81
N LEU A 93 5.22 9.55 -6.12
CA LEU A 93 4.41 9.61 -4.90
C LEU A 93 2.91 9.73 -5.20
N ILE A 94 2.53 10.02 -6.44
CA ILE A 94 1.13 10.26 -6.83
C ILE A 94 0.52 8.96 -7.35
N GLY A 95 -0.64 8.61 -6.79
CA GLY A 95 -1.35 7.40 -7.19
C GLY A 95 -0.69 6.12 -6.68
N PRO A 96 -1.19 4.96 -7.11
CA PRO A 96 -0.73 3.66 -6.62
C PRO A 96 0.57 3.21 -7.30
N ILE A 97 1.55 2.84 -6.48
CA ILE A 97 2.85 2.29 -6.89
C ILE A 97 3.28 1.17 -5.95
N LEU A 98 4.06 0.20 -6.44
CA LEU A 98 4.75 -0.75 -5.56
C LEU A 98 5.83 0.00 -4.79
N ASN A 99 5.85 -0.12 -3.47
CA ASN A 99 6.88 0.53 -2.67
C ASN A 99 8.23 -0.23 -2.85
N PRO A 100 9.26 0.36 -3.48
CA PRO A 100 10.44 -0.39 -3.91
C PRO A 100 11.27 -1.00 -2.77
N LEU A 101 11.21 -0.40 -1.58
CA LEU A 101 11.99 -0.82 -0.40
C LEU A 101 11.21 -1.75 0.53
N SER A 102 10.00 -2.17 0.13
CA SER A 102 9.18 -3.09 0.92
C SER A 102 9.25 -4.51 0.40
N PRO A 103 8.87 -5.50 1.23
CA PRO A 103 8.67 -6.87 0.77
C PRO A 103 7.66 -6.94 -0.38
N ALA A 104 7.97 -7.76 -1.37
CA ALA A 104 7.14 -8.03 -2.53
C ALA A 104 7.49 -9.42 -3.08
N THR A 105 6.50 -10.08 -3.68
CA THR A 105 6.65 -11.36 -4.36
C THR A 105 6.47 -11.20 -5.86
N GLU A 106 6.55 -12.30 -6.60
CA GLU A 106 6.18 -12.39 -8.01
C GLU A 106 4.74 -11.92 -8.30
N LEU A 107 3.85 -11.93 -7.30
CA LEU A 107 2.46 -11.49 -7.45
C LEU A 107 2.30 -9.97 -7.40
N ALA A 108 3.31 -9.23 -6.92
CA ALA A 108 3.19 -7.80 -6.65
C ALA A 108 2.76 -6.96 -7.88
N PRO A 109 3.31 -7.14 -9.09
CA PRO A 109 2.85 -6.39 -10.26
C PRO A 109 1.39 -6.68 -10.63
N HIS A 110 0.93 -7.91 -10.39
CA HIS A 110 -0.45 -8.32 -10.63
C HIS A 110 -1.41 -7.73 -9.60
N LEU A 111 -0.98 -7.65 -8.33
CA LEU A 111 -1.74 -6.99 -7.26
C LEU A 111 -1.83 -5.48 -7.45
N LEU A 112 -0.76 -4.82 -7.90
CA LEU A 112 -0.83 -3.40 -8.27
C LEU A 112 -1.84 -3.17 -9.40
N LYS A 113 -1.90 -4.09 -10.38
CA LYS A 113 -2.90 -4.02 -11.44
C LYS A 113 -4.32 -4.26 -10.93
N LEU A 114 -4.52 -5.17 -9.97
CA LEU A 114 -5.81 -5.41 -9.33
C LEU A 114 -6.28 -4.22 -8.48
N PHE A 115 -5.34 -3.47 -7.88
CA PHE A 115 -5.62 -2.31 -7.03
C PHE A 115 -6.14 -1.08 -7.82
N ARG A 116 -5.78 -0.97 -9.11
CA ARG A 116 -6.14 0.14 -10.00
C ARG A 116 -7.51 -0.05 -10.64
#